data_AF-A0A378WSZ7-F1
#
_entry.id   AF-A0A378WSZ7-F1
#
_cell.length_a   1.000
_cell.length_b   1.000
_cell.length_c   1.000
_cell.angle_alpha   90.00
_cell.angle_beta   90.00
_cell.angle_gamma   90.00
#
_symmetry.space_group_name_H-M   'P 1'
#
loop_
_entity.id
_entity.type
_entity.pdbx_description
1 polymer ?
#
loop_
_entity_poly.entity_id
_entity_poly.type
_entity_poly.pdbx_seq_one_letter_code
_entity_poly.pdbx_strand_id
1 'polypeptide(L)'
;MKRKLSRRAFLAGSAVVTGTAMLGGYKIYKLFSPQTLESSVNAAVNATYYPPALLGLRGDADGVQRAAHSIALQNKPYTLPGAAEEEYDLVVVGAGISGLTAAYLYQQQRPQAKILILDNHDDFGGHAQRNEFTVNGRLLISYAGSESIDSPKSEYSKESLALLKELGIDYNKFEQYFHQDLYETTRKLKEGVFFSQASFGKNTVVRGIPEAGEESAADIIKQFPLPDADKKALTELYTSTTDYLEGKTDSERISFAENTSYYNFLKNEVQLPEGALKYLKNISSEYWGHAINAISVQEAFEDGYPGVQNLGLEKEESEEEPYIYHFPDGNASIARILVRKLIPAVAPGYTMEDVVLAKFDYSKLDLPENRVRLRLNSTALLMENQPDGSVAVAYMPHDAEALKQVSAKKAIFAGHSVLAARVIPQMPDAQKAAAQTTIKVPMVYGKVVVKNSKAFQKLGVHSLYAPDAPYCLVKLDDPVSMGGYQFPQTADEPMVIHMVRIATDFTGQTARDMYKSGRRALNNQSYESLEKEMLDQLRSIYDAAGEKLDSVLVAVTLNRWAHGYSYEQTGLWDSDSSAENATSTMQQQIGNIFIAGADAAWMPYVHGAIDQAYRAVAEALA
;
A
#
# COMPACT_ATOMS: atom_id res chain seq x y z
N MET A 1 -1.73 29.76 -7.63
CA MET A 1 -1.99 29.37 -6.23
C MET A 1 -1.81 27.88 -6.15
N LYS A 2 -0.66 27.43 -5.65
CA LYS A 2 -0.34 26.01 -5.48
C LYS A 2 -1.10 25.53 -4.25
N ARG A 3 -1.97 24.53 -4.40
CA ARG A 3 -2.62 23.87 -3.27
C ARG A 3 -1.52 23.16 -2.48
N LYS A 4 -1.41 23.47 -1.18
CA LYS A 4 -0.74 22.58 -0.23
C LYS A 4 -1.58 21.29 -0.20
N LEU A 5 -0.99 20.15 -0.51
CA LEU A 5 -1.61 18.84 -0.30
C LEU A 5 -1.30 18.46 1.15
N SER A 6 -2.31 18.41 2.02
CA SER A 6 -2.15 17.92 3.39
C SER A 6 -3.19 16.82 3.67
N ARG A 7 -2.71 15.71 4.24
CA ARG A 7 -3.33 14.37 4.28
C ARG A 7 -4.40 14.27 5.40
N ARG A 8 -5.48 15.06 5.33
CA ARG A 8 -6.31 15.40 6.51
C ARG A 8 -7.70 14.74 6.60
N ALA A 9 -7.85 13.43 6.48
CA ALA A 9 -9.20 12.84 6.51
C ALA A 9 -9.25 11.44 7.17
N PHE A 10 -9.07 11.35 8.50
CA PHE A 10 -9.15 10.02 9.14
C PHE A 10 -9.83 9.89 10.50
N LEU A 11 -9.89 10.90 11.38
CA LEU A 11 -10.35 10.66 12.76
C LEU A 11 -11.84 10.99 12.98
N ALA A 12 -12.62 9.91 13.08
CA ALA A 12 -13.93 9.77 13.73
C ALA A 12 -15.22 10.04 12.91
N GLY A 13 -16.08 9.01 12.81
CA GLY A 13 -17.52 9.21 12.77
C GLY A 13 -18.35 8.13 12.07
N SER A 14 -19.10 7.31 12.82
CA SER A 14 -20.32 6.66 12.32
C SER A 14 -21.35 6.41 13.43
N ALA A 15 -22.41 7.21 13.48
CA ALA A 15 -23.70 6.91 14.13
C ALA A 15 -24.73 7.90 13.49
N VAL A 16 -25.94 7.59 13.03
CA VAL A 16 -27.04 6.69 13.44
C VAL A 16 -28.03 6.63 12.23
N VAL A 17 -28.79 5.53 12.02
CA VAL A 17 -30.27 5.50 11.73
C VAL A 17 -30.75 4.06 11.38
N THR A 18 -32.00 3.77 11.75
CA THR A 18 -32.61 2.46 12.09
C THR A 18 -33.53 1.85 11.00
N GLY A 19 -33.55 0.51 10.84
CA GLY A 19 -34.83 -0.25 10.73
C GLY A 19 -35.03 -1.38 9.69
N THR A 20 -35.07 -2.65 10.17
CA THR A 20 -35.96 -3.83 9.84
C THR A 20 -36.05 -4.41 8.39
N ALA A 21 -36.20 -5.71 8.08
CA ALA A 21 -36.13 -7.04 8.72
C ALA A 21 -36.40 -8.14 7.62
N MET A 22 -36.03 -9.42 7.86
CA MET A 22 -36.69 -10.71 7.43
C MET A 22 -35.87 -11.78 6.68
N LEU A 23 -35.36 -12.76 7.46
CA LEU A 23 -35.49 -14.25 7.46
C LEU A 23 -35.53 -15.16 6.20
N GLY A 24 -34.72 -16.23 6.27
CA GLY A 24 -34.94 -17.59 5.72
C GLY A 24 -33.84 -18.07 4.74
N GLY A 25 -33.22 -19.26 4.76
CA GLY A 25 -33.36 -20.53 5.48
C GLY A 25 -32.30 -21.52 4.93
N TYR A 26 -31.78 -22.40 5.80
CA TYR A 26 -30.59 -23.26 5.67
C TYR A 26 -30.65 -24.45 4.67
N LYS A 27 -29.46 -24.98 4.27
CA LYS A 27 -29.00 -26.41 4.38
C LYS A 27 -27.65 -26.63 3.62
N ILE A 28 -26.49 -26.67 4.29
CA ILE A 28 -25.69 -27.83 4.78
C ILE A 28 -25.33 -28.90 3.73
N TYR A 29 -24.03 -29.06 3.39
CA TYR A 29 -23.35 -30.37 3.23
C TYR A 29 -21.83 -30.31 3.54
N LYS A 30 -21.35 -31.43 4.10
CA LYS A 30 -20.03 -31.75 4.72
C LYS A 30 -18.88 -31.79 3.69
N LEU A 31 -17.68 -31.24 3.95
CA LEU A 31 -16.56 -31.70 4.82
C LEU A 31 -15.75 -32.89 4.27
N PHE A 32 -14.55 -32.61 3.73
CA PHE A 32 -13.37 -33.48 3.80
C PHE A 32 -12.08 -32.64 3.90
N SER A 33 -11.20 -33.08 4.78
CA SER A 33 -9.87 -32.54 5.10
C SER A 33 -8.81 -33.63 4.85
N PRO A 34 -7.50 -33.41 5.10
CA PRO A 34 -6.51 -33.09 4.08
C PRO A 34 -5.41 -34.15 4.01
N GLN A 35 -5.01 -34.59 2.81
CA GLN A 35 -3.74 -35.29 2.63
C GLN A 35 -3.09 -34.87 1.30
N THR A 36 -1.75 -34.77 1.37
CA THR A 36 -0.76 -34.58 0.29
C THR A 36 -0.57 -33.16 -0.28
N LEU A 37 0.21 -32.34 0.44
CA LEU A 37 0.73 -31.03 -0.01
C LEU A 37 2.01 -31.14 -0.89
N GLU A 38 2.62 -32.31 -1.00
CA GLU A 38 3.92 -32.46 -1.67
C GLU A 38 3.82 -32.94 -3.14
N SER A 39 2.68 -33.48 -3.56
CA SER A 39 2.45 -33.96 -4.94
C SER A 39 1.96 -32.86 -5.89
N SER A 40 1.54 -31.73 -5.35
CA SER A 40 0.91 -30.61 -6.07
C SER A 40 1.89 -29.68 -6.78
N VAL A 41 3.19 -29.73 -6.47
CA VAL A 41 4.16 -28.77 -7.04
C VAL A 41 4.45 -29.04 -8.53
N ASN A 42 4.42 -30.30 -8.98
CA ASN A 42 4.69 -30.65 -10.38
C ASN A 42 3.44 -30.94 -11.23
N ALA A 43 2.26 -31.09 -10.62
CA ALA A 43 0.98 -31.22 -11.34
C ALA A 43 0.27 -29.88 -11.57
N ALA A 44 0.69 -28.81 -10.89
CA ALA A 44 0.08 -27.48 -10.97
C ALA A 44 0.48 -26.64 -12.21
N VAL A 45 1.46 -27.08 -13.01
CA VAL A 45 1.90 -26.34 -14.21
C VAL A 45 0.83 -26.33 -15.33
N ASN A 46 -0.27 -27.08 -15.17
CA ASN A 46 -1.44 -27.04 -16.05
C ASN A 46 -2.75 -26.59 -15.35
N ALA A 47 -2.68 -26.02 -14.14
CA ALA A 47 -3.76 -25.17 -13.65
C ALA A 47 -3.66 -23.83 -14.37
N THR A 48 -4.78 -23.29 -14.88
CA THR A 48 -4.83 -22.01 -15.59
C THR A 48 -4.05 -20.94 -14.81
N TYR A 49 -2.92 -20.47 -15.33
CA TYR A 49 -2.09 -19.43 -14.72
C TYR A 49 -2.97 -18.25 -14.29
N TYR A 50 -3.09 -18.06 -12.97
CA TYR A 50 -3.98 -17.06 -12.38
C TYR A 50 -3.36 -16.51 -11.07
N PRO A 51 -2.47 -15.52 -11.20
CA PRO A 51 -1.72 -14.93 -10.08
C PRO A 51 -2.55 -14.53 -8.84
N PRO A 52 -3.78 -13.99 -8.97
CA PRO A 52 -4.55 -13.55 -7.80
C PRO A 52 -4.85 -14.67 -6.79
N ALA A 53 -4.91 -15.94 -7.23
CA ALA A 53 -5.18 -17.08 -6.35
C ALA A 53 -3.91 -17.79 -5.82
N LEU A 54 -2.72 -17.29 -6.14
CA LEU A 54 -1.46 -17.84 -5.64
C LEU A 54 -1.23 -17.45 -4.18
N LEU A 55 -0.73 -18.41 -3.40
CA LEU A 55 -0.41 -18.25 -1.98
C LEU A 55 1.09 -18.02 -1.75
N GLY A 56 1.48 -17.85 -0.48
CA GLY A 56 2.89 -17.68 -0.10
C GLY A 56 3.39 -16.25 -0.28
N LEU A 57 4.66 -16.09 -0.68
CA LEU A 57 5.26 -14.77 -0.88
C LEU A 57 4.85 -14.18 -2.24
N ARG A 58 4.25 -12.99 -2.21
CA ARG A 58 3.76 -12.20 -3.35
C ARG A 58 4.33 -10.77 -3.29
N GLY A 59 4.03 -9.96 -4.30
CA GLY A 59 4.65 -8.64 -4.48
C GLY A 59 6.10 -8.79 -4.95
N ASP A 60 7.05 -8.25 -4.20
CA ASP A 60 8.50 -8.43 -4.39
C ASP A 60 8.95 -9.86 -4.02
N ALA A 61 8.38 -10.87 -4.69
CA ALA A 61 8.70 -12.29 -4.48
C ALA A 61 10.11 -12.64 -4.96
N ASP A 62 10.64 -13.77 -4.48
CA ASP A 62 11.99 -14.20 -4.83
C ASP A 62 12.09 -14.48 -6.34
N GLY A 63 13.10 -13.88 -6.98
CA GLY A 63 13.29 -13.94 -8.43
C GLY A 63 12.84 -12.68 -9.18
N VAL A 64 11.75 -12.03 -8.77
CA VAL A 64 11.18 -10.82 -9.40
C VAL A 64 12.19 -9.67 -9.47
N GLN A 65 13.04 -9.56 -8.45
CA GLN A 65 14.07 -8.52 -8.37
C GLN A 65 15.44 -8.99 -8.88
N ARG A 66 15.64 -10.28 -9.19
CA ARG A 66 16.99 -10.85 -9.43
C ARG A 66 17.70 -10.15 -10.58
N ALA A 67 16.97 -9.92 -11.68
CA ALA A 67 17.50 -9.24 -12.86
C ALA A 67 17.72 -7.74 -12.60
N ALA A 68 16.80 -7.04 -11.93
CA ALA A 68 16.99 -5.62 -11.62
C ALA A 68 18.13 -5.39 -10.58
N HIS A 69 18.27 -6.30 -9.61
CA HIS A 69 19.35 -6.28 -8.62
C HIS A 69 20.70 -6.66 -9.23
N SER A 70 20.74 -7.48 -10.28
CA SER A 70 22.00 -7.77 -10.97
C SER A 70 22.64 -6.48 -11.49
N ILE A 71 21.86 -5.51 -11.99
CA ILE A 71 22.37 -4.19 -12.41
C ILE A 71 22.99 -3.43 -11.23
N ALA A 72 22.35 -3.47 -10.07
CA ALA A 72 22.84 -2.77 -8.88
C ALA A 72 24.09 -3.43 -8.27
N LEU A 73 24.24 -4.76 -8.44
CA LEU A 73 25.32 -5.56 -7.87
C LEU A 73 26.48 -5.80 -8.84
N GLN A 74 26.23 -5.73 -10.15
CA GLN A 74 27.25 -5.88 -11.19
C GLN A 74 27.83 -4.51 -11.55
N ASN A 75 29.16 -4.37 -11.42
CA ASN A 75 29.90 -3.16 -11.83
C ASN A 75 30.03 -3.02 -13.37
N LYS A 76 29.20 -3.71 -14.16
CA LYS A 76 29.21 -3.62 -15.62
C LYS A 76 27.78 -3.41 -16.16
N PRO A 77 27.53 -2.34 -16.93
CA PRO A 77 26.23 -2.13 -17.53
C PRO A 77 25.93 -3.22 -18.57
N TYR A 78 24.64 -3.53 -18.75
CA TYR A 78 24.20 -4.31 -19.90
C TYR A 78 24.49 -3.55 -21.20
N THR A 79 24.63 -4.30 -22.29
CA THR A 79 24.73 -3.74 -23.65
C THR A 79 23.55 -4.22 -24.47
N LEU A 80 23.13 -3.42 -25.45
CA LEU A 80 22.04 -3.79 -26.34
C LEU A 80 22.40 -5.08 -27.12
N PRO A 81 21.49 -6.07 -27.20
CA PRO A 81 21.68 -7.26 -28.04
C PRO A 81 21.88 -6.97 -29.53
N GLY A 82 21.38 -5.82 -30.02
CA GLY A 82 21.58 -5.35 -31.39
C GLY A 82 20.60 -5.90 -32.44
N ALA A 83 19.63 -6.72 -32.02
CA ALA A 83 18.58 -7.27 -32.89
C ALA A 83 17.21 -7.09 -32.24
N ALA A 84 16.51 -6.00 -32.57
CA ALA A 84 15.12 -5.83 -32.12
C ALA A 84 14.23 -6.85 -32.85
N GLU A 85 13.52 -7.69 -32.08
CA GLU A 85 12.63 -8.72 -32.64
C GLU A 85 11.26 -8.15 -33.01
N GLU A 86 10.87 -7.04 -32.36
CA GLU A 86 9.55 -6.45 -32.43
C GLU A 86 9.65 -4.90 -32.43
N GLU A 87 8.73 -4.26 -33.15
CA GLU A 87 8.63 -2.80 -33.26
C GLU A 87 7.27 -2.28 -32.77
N TYR A 88 7.31 -1.20 -32.00
CA TYR A 88 6.15 -0.59 -31.36
C TYR A 88 6.08 0.92 -31.58
N ASP A 89 4.88 1.51 -31.49
CA ASP A 89 4.74 2.96 -31.43
C ASP A 89 5.09 3.49 -30.03
N LEU A 90 4.75 2.72 -29.00
CA LEU A 90 5.05 3.02 -27.61
C LEU A 90 5.45 1.75 -26.84
N VAL A 91 6.53 1.82 -26.06
CA VAL A 91 6.81 0.85 -24.99
C VAL A 91 6.59 1.52 -23.64
N VAL A 92 5.83 0.88 -22.76
CA VAL A 92 5.64 1.30 -21.36
C VAL A 92 6.33 0.30 -20.46
N VAL A 93 7.24 0.75 -19.61
CA VAL A 93 7.94 -0.08 -18.62
C VAL A 93 7.27 0.12 -17.26
N GLY A 94 6.62 -0.93 -16.76
CA GLY A 94 5.80 -0.95 -15.55
C GLY A 94 4.31 -1.02 -15.88
N ALA A 95 3.62 -2.03 -15.38
CA ALA A 95 2.17 -2.25 -15.46
C ALA A 95 1.46 -1.92 -14.14
N GLY A 96 2.01 -0.99 -13.35
CA GLY A 96 1.28 -0.33 -12.25
C GLY A 96 0.19 0.62 -12.78
N ILE A 97 -0.61 1.21 -11.88
CA ILE A 97 -1.67 2.17 -12.24
C ILE A 97 -1.15 3.27 -13.18
N SER A 98 0.04 3.84 -12.90
CA SER A 98 0.63 4.86 -13.77
C SER A 98 0.87 4.33 -15.20
N GLY A 99 1.56 3.20 -15.37
CA GLY A 99 1.88 2.69 -16.71
C GLY A 99 0.66 2.20 -17.48
N LEU A 100 -0.29 1.56 -16.79
CA LEU A 100 -1.58 1.18 -17.39
C LEU A 100 -2.38 2.41 -17.83
N THR A 101 -2.40 3.46 -17.00
CA THR A 101 -3.03 4.74 -17.35
C THR A 101 -2.34 5.38 -18.55
N ALA A 102 -1.01 5.39 -18.57
CA ALA A 102 -0.24 5.98 -19.67
C ALA A 102 -0.52 5.26 -21.00
N ALA A 103 -0.53 3.93 -21.00
CA ALA A 103 -0.90 3.15 -22.18
C ALA A 103 -2.33 3.44 -22.64
N TYR A 104 -3.27 3.55 -21.70
CA TYR A 104 -4.68 3.84 -21.99
C TYR A 104 -4.86 5.22 -22.62
N LEU A 105 -4.30 6.27 -22.00
CA LEU A 105 -4.38 7.64 -22.50
C LEU A 105 -3.70 7.79 -23.87
N TYR A 106 -2.56 7.14 -24.08
CA TYR A 106 -1.89 7.15 -25.38
C TYR A 106 -2.73 6.44 -26.46
N GLN A 107 -3.32 5.29 -26.14
CA GLN A 107 -4.20 4.55 -27.07
C GLN A 107 -5.44 5.38 -27.44
N GLN A 108 -6.03 6.13 -26.50
CA GLN A 108 -7.16 7.02 -26.79
C GLN A 108 -6.80 8.06 -27.86
N GLN A 109 -5.60 8.65 -27.77
CA GLN A 109 -5.13 9.65 -28.73
C GLN A 109 -4.59 9.04 -30.03
N ARG A 110 -4.09 7.79 -29.97
CA ARG A 110 -3.55 7.04 -31.11
C ARG A 110 -4.17 5.63 -31.19
N PRO A 111 -5.43 5.47 -31.64
CA PRO A 111 -6.14 4.20 -31.59
C PRO A 111 -5.52 3.04 -32.38
N GLN A 112 -4.65 3.36 -33.35
CA GLN A 112 -3.95 2.37 -34.17
C GLN A 112 -2.53 2.06 -33.66
N ALA A 113 -2.09 2.70 -32.58
CA ALA A 113 -0.76 2.49 -32.02
C ALA A 113 -0.58 1.04 -31.56
N LYS A 114 0.58 0.47 -31.87
CA LYS A 114 1.07 -0.75 -31.23
C LYS A 114 1.77 -0.36 -29.93
N ILE A 115 1.25 -0.86 -28.80
CA ILE A 115 1.78 -0.56 -27.47
C ILE A 115 2.23 -1.87 -26.82
N LEU A 116 3.45 -1.90 -26.30
CA LEU A 116 3.93 -2.98 -25.43
C LEU A 116 4.09 -2.46 -24.01
N ILE A 117 3.50 -3.14 -23.04
CA ILE A 117 3.68 -2.91 -21.61
C ILE A 117 4.54 -4.07 -21.08
N LEU A 118 5.67 -3.76 -20.45
CA LEU A 118 6.57 -4.72 -19.81
C LEU A 118 6.47 -4.60 -18.29
N ASP A 119 6.24 -5.70 -17.57
CA ASP A 119 6.31 -5.72 -16.11
C ASP A 119 7.13 -6.92 -15.62
N ASN A 120 7.90 -6.72 -14.55
CA ASN A 120 8.71 -7.77 -13.94
C ASN A 120 7.87 -8.72 -13.07
N HIS A 121 6.73 -8.29 -12.56
CA HIS A 121 5.86 -9.12 -11.74
C HIS A 121 5.11 -10.14 -12.60
N ASP A 122 4.61 -11.17 -11.92
CA ASP A 122 3.77 -12.21 -12.49
C ASP A 122 2.29 -11.78 -12.61
N ASP A 123 1.94 -10.64 -12.00
CA ASP A 123 0.63 -9.99 -12.08
C ASP A 123 0.77 -8.50 -12.41
N PHE A 124 -0.25 -7.90 -13.01
CA PHE A 124 -0.32 -6.47 -13.29
C PHE A 124 -0.90 -5.69 -12.09
N GLY A 125 -0.82 -4.36 -12.14
CA GLY A 125 -1.34 -3.45 -11.11
C GLY A 125 -0.27 -2.86 -10.20
N GLY A 126 0.96 -3.38 -10.23
CA GLY A 126 2.02 -2.95 -9.30
C GLY A 126 1.60 -3.22 -7.86
N HIS A 127 1.55 -2.18 -7.02
CA HIS A 127 1.06 -2.31 -5.64
C HIS A 127 -0.45 -2.61 -5.56
N ALA A 128 -1.20 -2.30 -6.61
CA ALA A 128 -2.63 -2.57 -6.72
C ALA A 128 -2.88 -3.99 -7.25
N GLN A 129 -2.28 -4.98 -6.60
CA GLN A 129 -2.51 -6.40 -6.87
C GLN A 129 -3.61 -6.94 -5.95
N ARG A 130 -4.20 -8.07 -6.34
CA ARG A 130 -5.32 -8.72 -5.66
C ARG A 130 -4.91 -10.04 -5.04
N ASN A 131 -5.52 -10.40 -3.91
CA ASN A 131 -5.46 -11.75 -3.35
C ASN A 131 -6.85 -12.39 -3.34
N GLU A 132 -6.94 -13.63 -3.78
CA GLU A 132 -8.15 -14.44 -3.79
C GLU A 132 -7.95 -15.74 -3.01
N PHE A 133 -8.97 -16.11 -2.22
CA PHE A 133 -8.97 -17.34 -1.46
C PHE A 133 -10.33 -18.01 -1.61
N THR A 134 -10.36 -19.34 -1.71
CA THR A 134 -11.62 -20.10 -1.70
C THR A 134 -11.71 -20.98 -0.47
N VAL A 135 -12.69 -20.73 0.39
CA VAL A 135 -12.93 -21.50 1.61
C VAL A 135 -14.32 -22.11 1.56
N ASN A 136 -14.42 -23.43 1.52
CA ASN A 136 -15.70 -24.16 1.44
C ASN A 136 -16.61 -23.66 0.30
N GLY A 137 -16.03 -23.34 -0.87
CA GLY A 137 -16.76 -22.81 -2.03
C GLY A 137 -17.10 -21.32 -1.97
N ARG A 138 -16.76 -20.61 -0.87
CA ARG A 138 -16.87 -19.15 -0.78
C ARG A 138 -15.57 -18.49 -1.24
N LEU A 139 -15.68 -17.55 -2.16
CA LEU A 139 -14.59 -16.66 -2.54
C LEU A 139 -14.42 -15.56 -1.47
N LEU A 140 -13.19 -15.34 -1.05
CA LEU A 140 -12.74 -14.18 -0.28
C LEU A 140 -11.77 -13.39 -1.15
N ILE A 141 -11.96 -12.09 -1.20
CA ILE A 141 -11.15 -11.15 -1.98
C ILE A 141 -10.51 -10.19 -0.97
N SER A 142 -9.23 -9.88 -1.17
CA SER A 142 -8.52 -8.83 -0.44
C SER A 142 -7.46 -8.18 -1.33
N TYR A 143 -6.79 -7.15 -0.83
CA TYR A 143 -5.80 -6.34 -1.55
C TYR A 143 -4.36 -6.68 -1.14
N ALA A 144 -3.42 -6.56 -2.07
CA ALA A 144 -2.00 -6.87 -1.82
C ALA A 144 -1.20 -5.67 -1.27
N GLY A 145 -1.67 -4.44 -1.49
CA GLY A 145 -0.93 -3.23 -1.12
C GLY A 145 -1.79 -1.97 -1.21
N SER A 146 -2.12 -1.52 -2.41
CA SER A 146 -2.89 -0.27 -2.59
C SER A 146 -4.35 -0.47 -2.17
N GLU A 147 -4.73 0.11 -1.04
CA GLU A 147 -5.99 -0.13 -0.33
C GLU A 147 -7.15 0.73 -0.84
N SER A 148 -7.06 2.06 -0.76
CA SER A 148 -8.20 2.97 -0.98
C SER A 148 -7.96 4.01 -2.07
N ILE A 149 -9.06 4.53 -2.62
CA ILE A 149 -9.06 5.76 -3.42
C ILE A 149 -9.11 6.93 -2.43
N ASP A 150 -7.98 7.20 -1.79
CA ASP A 150 -7.91 8.15 -0.66
C ASP A 150 -8.34 9.57 -1.05
N SER A 151 -9.36 10.10 -0.36
CA SER A 151 -9.84 11.49 -0.45
C SER A 151 -10.09 12.00 -1.89
N PRO A 152 -10.97 11.34 -2.67
CA PRO A 152 -11.18 11.65 -4.08
C PRO A 152 -11.88 12.99 -4.31
N LYS A 153 -12.56 13.56 -3.32
CA LYS A 153 -13.28 14.82 -3.45
C LYS A 153 -12.35 16.02 -3.20
N SER A 154 -11.47 15.93 -2.20
CA SER A 154 -10.59 17.04 -1.80
C SER A 154 -9.26 17.05 -2.54
N GLU A 155 -8.63 15.87 -2.72
CA GLU A 155 -7.23 15.78 -3.16
C GLU A 155 -7.03 15.52 -4.65
N TYR A 156 -8.02 14.92 -5.35
CA TYR A 156 -7.81 14.52 -6.74
C TYR A 156 -7.78 15.72 -7.70
N SER A 157 -6.82 15.68 -8.63
CA SER A 157 -6.75 16.62 -9.75
C SER A 157 -7.94 16.46 -10.72
N LYS A 158 -8.10 17.42 -11.63
CA LYS A 158 -9.12 17.32 -12.69
C LYS A 158 -8.87 16.14 -13.62
N GLU A 159 -7.60 15.87 -13.89
CA GLU A 159 -7.11 14.79 -14.74
C GLU A 159 -7.39 13.42 -14.07
N SER A 160 -7.07 13.28 -12.79
CA SER A 160 -7.36 12.08 -12.02
C SER A 160 -8.86 11.79 -11.92
N LEU A 161 -9.69 12.81 -11.64
CA LEU A 161 -11.15 12.69 -11.64
C LEU A 161 -11.72 12.33 -13.03
N ALA A 162 -11.14 12.90 -14.09
CA ALA A 162 -11.55 12.59 -15.46
C ALA A 162 -11.30 11.11 -15.78
N LEU A 163 -10.14 10.57 -15.40
CA LEU A 163 -9.86 9.14 -15.59
C LEU A 163 -10.84 8.27 -14.80
N LEU A 164 -11.07 8.53 -13.51
CA LEU A 164 -12.04 7.73 -12.73
C LEU A 164 -13.41 7.67 -13.42
N LYS A 165 -13.89 8.82 -13.92
CA LYS A 165 -15.13 8.91 -14.69
C LYS A 165 -15.09 8.10 -15.99
N GLU A 166 -14.00 8.16 -16.75
CA GLU A 166 -13.83 7.37 -17.97
C GLU A 166 -13.75 5.85 -17.71
N LEU A 167 -13.20 5.46 -16.57
CA LEU A 167 -13.20 4.09 -16.06
C LEU A 167 -14.59 3.63 -15.59
N GLY A 168 -15.55 4.55 -15.46
CA GLY A 168 -16.87 4.27 -14.92
C GLY A 168 -16.87 4.08 -13.41
N ILE A 169 -15.85 4.61 -12.72
CA ILE A 169 -15.72 4.60 -11.27
C ILE A 169 -16.43 5.84 -10.73
N ASP A 170 -17.57 5.62 -10.10
CA ASP A 170 -18.30 6.64 -9.35
C ASP A 170 -18.03 6.44 -7.86
N TYR A 171 -17.12 7.25 -7.31
CA TYR A 171 -16.70 7.09 -5.93
C TYR A 171 -17.82 7.38 -4.91
N ASN A 172 -18.89 8.10 -5.29
CA ASN A 172 -20.03 8.34 -4.40
C ASN A 172 -20.78 7.04 -4.07
N LYS A 173 -20.72 6.03 -4.95
CA LYS A 173 -21.37 4.75 -4.70
C LYS A 173 -20.75 3.96 -3.55
N PHE A 174 -19.52 4.28 -3.14
CA PHE A 174 -18.87 3.60 -2.01
C PHE A 174 -19.62 3.79 -0.69
N GLU A 175 -20.41 4.86 -0.54
CA GLU A 175 -21.35 5.05 0.58
C GLU A 175 -22.32 3.88 0.74
N GLN A 176 -22.62 3.16 -0.35
CA GLN A 176 -23.53 2.01 -0.35
C GLN A 176 -22.79 0.67 -0.25
N TYR A 177 -21.52 0.62 -0.63
CA TYR A 177 -20.74 -0.61 -0.72
C TYR A 177 -19.91 -0.89 0.53
N PHE A 178 -19.50 0.16 1.25
CA PHE A 178 -18.71 0.05 2.47
C PHE A 178 -19.64 0.02 3.69
N HIS A 179 -19.70 -1.11 4.38
CA HIS A 179 -20.61 -1.29 5.51
C HIS A 179 -19.97 -0.84 6.83
N GLN A 180 -19.90 0.48 7.04
CA GLN A 180 -19.31 1.12 8.22
C GLN A 180 -19.90 0.60 9.54
N ASP A 181 -21.20 0.29 9.55
CA ASP A 181 -21.92 -0.21 10.73
C ASP A 181 -21.63 -1.67 11.10
N LEU A 182 -20.90 -2.44 10.28
CA LEU A 182 -20.74 -3.88 10.54
C LEU A 182 -20.04 -4.13 11.88
N TYR A 183 -18.86 -3.54 12.07
CA TYR A 183 -18.02 -3.92 13.20
C TYR A 183 -18.48 -3.27 14.49
N GLU A 184 -18.66 -1.95 14.51
CA GLU A 184 -19.00 -1.22 15.72
C GLU A 184 -20.49 -1.35 16.09
N THR A 185 -21.38 -1.10 15.12
CA THR A 185 -22.83 -1.09 15.38
C THR A 185 -23.42 -2.51 15.41
N THR A 186 -23.11 -3.36 14.44
CA THR A 186 -23.78 -4.66 14.26
C THR A 186 -23.12 -5.75 15.12
N ARG A 187 -21.79 -5.87 15.07
CA ARG A 187 -21.02 -6.88 15.82
C ARG A 187 -20.56 -6.42 17.20
N LYS A 188 -20.78 -5.15 17.56
CA LYS A 188 -20.42 -4.54 18.85
C LYS A 188 -18.93 -4.65 19.18
N LEU A 189 -18.09 -4.64 18.14
CA LEU A 189 -16.64 -4.63 18.26
C LEU A 189 -16.14 -3.20 18.42
N LYS A 190 -14.89 -3.04 18.82
CA LYS A 190 -14.18 -1.75 18.82
C LYS A 190 -12.81 -1.92 18.18
N GLU A 191 -12.12 -0.82 17.95
CA GLU A 191 -10.66 -0.86 17.87
C GLU A 191 -10.06 -1.20 19.24
N GLY A 192 -8.78 -1.56 19.28
CA GLY A 192 -8.10 -1.89 20.52
C GLY A 192 -6.59 -1.91 20.37
N VAL A 193 -5.92 -2.34 21.45
CA VAL A 193 -4.46 -2.43 21.52
C VAL A 193 -4.05 -3.84 21.88
N PHE A 194 -3.09 -4.41 21.14
CA PHE A 194 -2.41 -5.63 21.49
C PHE A 194 -1.02 -5.35 22.05
N PHE A 195 -0.83 -5.64 23.33
CA PHE A 195 0.46 -5.61 24.01
C PHE A 195 1.09 -7.00 23.93
N SER A 196 2.23 -7.12 23.25
CA SER A 196 2.95 -8.39 23.15
C SER A 196 3.72 -8.72 24.42
N GLN A 197 3.90 -10.01 24.72
CA GLN A 197 4.75 -10.46 25.81
C GLN A 197 6.21 -10.04 25.62
N ALA A 198 6.71 -10.09 24.38
CA ALA A 198 8.09 -9.70 24.07
C ALA A 198 8.35 -8.22 24.39
N SER A 199 7.37 -7.36 24.17
CA SER A 199 7.53 -5.91 24.29
C SER A 199 7.07 -5.36 25.63
N PHE A 200 6.05 -5.97 26.25
CA PHE A 200 5.38 -5.45 27.45
C PHE A 200 5.23 -6.50 28.57
N GLY A 201 5.92 -7.64 28.46
CA GLY A 201 5.97 -8.66 29.51
C GLY A 201 4.75 -9.59 29.59
N LYS A 202 3.62 -9.25 28.95
CA LYS A 202 2.44 -10.11 28.86
C LYS A 202 1.61 -9.86 27.60
N ASN A 203 1.21 -10.94 26.92
CA ASN A 203 0.19 -10.89 25.87
C ASN A 203 -1.15 -10.42 26.43
N THR A 204 -1.58 -9.22 26.05
CA THR A 204 -2.82 -8.60 26.51
C THR A 204 -3.51 -7.87 25.37
N VAL A 205 -4.80 -8.09 25.19
CA VAL A 205 -5.64 -7.28 24.32
C VAL A 205 -6.50 -6.36 25.18
N VAL A 206 -6.41 -5.06 24.94
CA VAL A 206 -7.24 -4.04 25.56
C VAL A 206 -8.22 -3.54 24.52
N ARG A 207 -9.51 -3.55 24.86
CA ARG A 207 -10.59 -3.08 23.99
C ARG A 207 -10.75 -1.57 24.15
N GLY A 208 -10.72 -0.85 23.03
CA GLY A 208 -10.68 0.61 22.96
C GLY A 208 -9.28 1.14 22.68
N ILE A 209 -9.20 2.23 21.92
CA ILE A 209 -8.00 3.05 21.72
C ILE A 209 -8.24 4.38 22.46
N PRO A 210 -7.28 4.88 23.25
CA PRO A 210 -7.41 6.20 23.85
C PRO A 210 -7.35 7.28 22.79
N GLU A 211 -8.25 8.25 22.87
CA GLU A 211 -8.30 9.44 22.02
C GLU A 211 -8.03 10.69 22.87
N ALA A 212 -7.26 11.65 22.33
CA ALA A 212 -6.87 12.82 23.08
C ALA A 212 -8.08 13.72 23.35
N GLY A 213 -8.27 14.14 24.61
CA GLY A 213 -9.40 14.97 25.04
C GLY A 213 -10.69 14.18 25.36
N GLU A 214 -10.75 12.89 25.06
CA GLU A 214 -11.93 12.06 25.32
C GLU A 214 -11.96 11.51 26.75
N GLU A 215 -13.12 11.56 27.41
CA GLU A 215 -13.30 11.10 28.79
C GLU A 215 -12.93 9.62 28.97
N SER A 216 -13.11 8.82 27.92
CA SER A 216 -12.84 7.37 27.95
C SER A 216 -11.36 7.00 27.95
N ALA A 217 -10.45 7.93 27.61
CA ALA A 217 -9.03 7.66 27.47
C ALA A 217 -8.41 7.11 28.77
N ALA A 218 -8.70 7.73 29.92
CA ALA A 218 -8.17 7.31 31.22
C ALA A 218 -8.61 5.89 31.61
N ASP A 219 -9.87 5.53 31.34
CA ASP A 219 -10.42 4.21 31.65
C ASP A 219 -9.83 3.11 30.76
N ILE A 220 -9.49 3.44 29.51
CA ILE A 220 -8.80 2.53 28.60
C ILE A 220 -7.35 2.33 29.07
N ILE A 221 -6.61 3.42 29.33
CA ILE A 221 -5.19 3.38 29.75
C ILE A 221 -5.02 2.62 31.07
N LYS A 222 -5.97 2.72 31.99
CA LYS A 222 -5.95 1.98 33.27
C LYS A 222 -5.87 0.46 33.08
N GLN A 223 -6.38 -0.06 31.96
CA GLN A 223 -6.36 -1.48 31.61
C GLN A 223 -5.05 -1.92 30.96
N PHE A 224 -4.17 -0.99 30.57
CA PHE A 224 -2.91 -1.32 29.93
C PHE A 224 -2.02 -2.15 30.88
N PRO A 225 -1.31 -3.18 30.38
CA PRO A 225 -0.40 -4.01 31.16
C PRO A 225 0.94 -3.28 31.40
N LEU A 226 0.87 -2.02 31.81
CA LEU A 226 2.01 -1.14 32.05
C LEU A 226 2.17 -0.83 33.54
N PRO A 227 3.39 -0.51 34.00
CA PRO A 227 3.63 0.07 35.32
C PRO A 227 2.73 1.29 35.61
N ASP A 228 2.40 1.51 36.87
CA ASP A 228 1.51 2.61 37.27
C ASP A 228 2.06 4.00 36.90
N ALA A 229 3.38 4.16 36.90
CA ALA A 229 4.03 5.39 36.43
C ALA A 229 3.77 5.66 34.94
N ASP A 230 3.88 4.64 34.10
CA ASP A 230 3.64 4.75 32.65
C ASP A 230 2.17 5.02 32.35
N LYS A 231 1.25 4.32 33.02
CA LYS A 231 -0.20 4.57 32.88
C LYS A 231 -0.57 5.98 33.31
N LYS A 232 0.02 6.49 34.41
CA LYS A 232 -0.22 7.86 34.87
C LYS A 232 0.27 8.87 33.83
N ALA A 233 1.49 8.71 33.32
CA ALA A 233 2.06 9.60 32.31
C ALA A 233 1.26 9.60 31.00
N LEU A 234 0.82 8.43 30.54
CA LEU A 234 -0.07 8.33 29.37
C LEU A 234 -1.43 8.98 29.66
N THR A 235 -2.02 8.74 30.83
CA THR A 235 -3.30 9.36 31.18
C THR A 235 -3.18 10.88 31.13
N GLU A 236 -2.12 11.44 31.73
CA GLU A 236 -1.84 12.87 31.69
C GLU A 236 -1.66 13.39 30.25
N LEU A 237 -0.89 12.69 29.41
CA LEU A 237 -0.71 13.06 28.00
C LEU A 237 -2.04 13.15 27.23
N TYR A 238 -2.96 12.20 27.46
CA TYR A 238 -4.22 12.11 26.72
C TYR A 238 -5.33 13.00 27.28
N THR A 239 -5.30 13.34 28.57
CA THR A 239 -6.39 14.08 29.24
C THR A 239 -6.01 15.49 29.69
N SER A 240 -4.72 15.84 29.74
CA SER A 240 -4.29 17.13 30.25
C SER A 240 -4.47 18.25 29.21
N THR A 241 -4.69 19.46 29.71
CA THR A 241 -4.68 20.71 28.93
C THR A 241 -3.31 21.41 28.99
N THR A 242 -2.23 20.67 29.29
CA THR A 242 -0.88 21.25 29.45
C THR A 242 -0.37 21.83 28.14
N ASP A 243 0.06 23.09 28.18
CA ASP A 243 0.86 23.71 27.11
C ASP A 243 2.35 23.41 27.35
N TYR A 244 2.87 22.38 26.68
CA TYR A 244 4.28 21.99 26.80
C TYR A 244 5.26 23.00 26.17
N LEU A 245 4.76 24.03 25.47
CA LEU A 245 5.56 25.11 24.89
C LEU A 245 5.30 26.45 25.58
N GLU A 246 4.75 26.44 26.80
CA GLU A 246 4.52 27.65 27.59
C GLU A 246 5.80 28.51 27.67
N GLY A 247 5.64 29.81 27.45
CA GLY A 247 6.75 30.77 27.43
C GLY A 247 7.44 30.95 26.07
N LYS A 248 7.15 30.13 25.06
CA LYS A 248 7.58 30.37 23.67
C LYS A 248 6.65 31.35 22.95
N THR A 249 7.25 32.21 22.13
CA THR A 249 6.53 33.05 21.14
C THR A 249 5.96 32.19 20.01
N ASP A 250 5.00 32.72 19.24
CA ASP A 250 4.37 31.99 18.12
C ASP A 250 5.39 31.49 17.09
N SER A 251 6.38 32.33 16.76
CA SER A 251 7.46 31.96 15.84
C SER A 251 8.35 30.83 16.40
N GLU A 252 8.63 30.86 17.71
CA GLU A 252 9.38 29.79 18.38
C GLU A 252 8.57 28.49 18.47
N ARG A 253 7.24 28.57 18.62
CA ARG A 253 6.36 27.39 18.61
C ARG A 253 6.35 26.73 17.24
N ILE A 254 6.15 27.50 16.17
CA ILE A 254 6.17 27.01 14.79
C ILE A 254 7.54 26.40 14.48
N SER A 255 8.63 27.13 14.75
CA SER A 255 9.98 26.63 14.49
C SER A 255 10.27 25.36 15.30
N PHE A 256 9.84 25.28 16.57
CA PHE A 256 9.98 24.06 17.35
C PHE A 256 9.17 22.90 16.73
N ALA A 257 7.92 23.17 16.31
CA ALA A 257 7.02 22.16 15.79
C ALA A 257 7.53 21.53 14.48
N GLU A 258 8.06 22.35 13.58
CA GLU A 258 8.60 21.93 12.29
C GLU A 258 9.94 21.19 12.41
N ASN A 259 10.76 21.53 13.41
CA ASN A 259 12.15 21.04 13.50
C ASN A 259 12.40 19.99 14.60
N THR A 260 11.38 19.66 15.40
CA THR A 260 11.47 18.64 16.45
C THR A 260 10.67 17.42 16.07
N SER A 261 11.29 16.23 16.13
CA SER A 261 10.52 15.00 15.95
C SER A 261 9.54 14.79 17.09
N TYR A 262 8.38 14.21 16.80
CA TYR A 262 7.37 13.94 17.81
C TYR A 262 7.91 13.03 18.93
N TYR A 263 8.76 12.06 18.59
CA TYR A 263 9.49 11.26 19.59
C TYR A 263 10.33 12.13 20.55
N ASN A 264 11.11 13.08 20.03
CA ASN A 264 11.96 13.93 20.86
C ASN A 264 11.13 14.89 21.73
N PHE A 265 10.02 15.39 21.21
CA PHE A 265 9.06 16.17 22.00
C PHE A 265 8.50 15.36 23.17
N LEU A 266 7.98 14.17 22.92
CA LEU A 266 7.44 13.29 23.96
C LEU A 266 8.50 12.90 24.99
N LYS A 267 9.74 12.68 24.55
CA LYS A 267 10.85 12.27 25.42
C LYS A 267 11.43 13.42 26.25
N ASN A 268 11.60 14.60 25.67
CA ASN A 268 12.38 15.68 26.28
C ASN A 268 11.51 16.77 26.90
N GLU A 269 10.43 17.17 26.22
CA GLU A 269 9.52 18.22 26.70
C GLU A 269 8.42 17.62 27.58
N VAL A 270 7.78 16.55 27.14
CA VAL A 270 6.74 15.86 27.94
C VAL A 270 7.35 14.93 29.01
N GLN A 271 8.59 14.48 28.79
CA GLN A 271 9.33 13.62 29.72
C GLN A 271 8.63 12.29 30.02
N LEU A 272 8.03 11.68 28.99
CA LEU A 272 7.39 10.39 29.14
C LEU A 272 8.39 9.29 29.55
N PRO A 273 7.99 8.38 30.46
CA PRO A 273 8.80 7.22 30.79
C PRO A 273 8.89 6.24 29.60
N GLU A 274 9.91 5.38 29.62
CA GLU A 274 10.25 4.51 28.48
C GLU A 274 9.09 3.61 28.03
N GLY A 275 8.30 3.05 28.96
CA GLY A 275 7.16 2.21 28.62
C GLY A 275 6.04 2.97 27.89
N ALA A 276 5.81 4.24 28.25
CA ALA A 276 4.86 5.12 27.58
C ALA A 276 5.34 5.52 26.17
N LEU A 277 6.62 5.87 26.02
CA LEU A 277 7.23 6.13 24.71
C LEU A 277 7.16 4.90 23.81
N LYS A 278 7.40 3.71 24.36
CA LYS A 278 7.33 2.44 23.65
C LYS A 278 5.91 2.15 23.13
N TYR A 279 4.88 2.49 23.90
CA TYR A 279 3.48 2.41 23.46
C TYR A 279 3.19 3.35 22.28
N LEU A 280 3.74 4.57 22.25
CA LEU A 280 3.48 5.55 21.18
C LEU A 280 4.35 5.36 19.94
N LYS A 281 5.42 4.57 20.05
CA LYS A 281 6.46 4.40 19.03
C LYS A 281 5.93 4.20 17.60
N ASN A 282 4.89 3.37 17.45
CA ASN A 282 4.39 2.96 16.13
C ASN A 282 3.03 3.56 15.76
N ILE A 283 2.52 4.53 16.52
CA ILE A 283 1.18 5.11 16.28
C ILE A 283 1.05 5.72 14.87
N SER A 284 2.15 6.23 14.32
CA SER A 284 2.23 6.79 12.97
C SER A 284 2.60 5.79 11.89
N SER A 285 3.04 4.58 12.26
CA SER A 285 3.76 3.71 11.32
C SER A 285 2.92 3.28 10.13
N GLU A 286 1.71 2.78 10.37
CA GLU A 286 0.86 2.26 9.30
C GLU A 286 0.49 3.33 8.27
N TYR A 287 0.08 4.51 8.74
CA TYR A 287 -0.34 5.63 7.90
C TYR A 287 0.84 6.33 7.19
N TRP A 288 1.85 6.77 7.94
CA TRP A 288 3.01 7.50 7.39
C TRP A 288 4.06 6.58 6.75
N GLY A 289 3.96 5.27 6.97
CA GLY A 289 5.02 4.34 6.60
C GLY A 289 6.28 4.49 7.45
N HIS A 290 6.23 5.17 8.61
CA HIS A 290 7.35 5.28 9.54
C HIS A 290 6.94 5.69 10.96
N ALA A 291 7.81 5.39 11.93
CA ALA A 291 7.58 5.65 13.35
C ALA A 291 7.74 7.13 13.75
N ILE A 292 7.32 7.46 14.98
CA ILE A 292 7.21 8.84 15.48
C ILE A 292 8.54 9.61 15.60
N ASN A 293 9.67 8.95 15.38
CA ASN A 293 10.98 9.58 15.29
C ASN A 293 11.24 10.25 13.94
N ALA A 294 10.43 9.96 12.93
CA ALA A 294 10.53 10.51 11.58
C ALA A 294 9.38 11.42 11.17
N ILE A 295 8.42 11.67 12.08
CA ILE A 295 7.44 12.75 11.97
C ILE A 295 7.83 13.92 12.89
N SER A 296 7.55 15.13 12.45
CA SER A 296 7.64 16.37 13.21
C SER A 296 6.49 16.50 14.21
N VAL A 297 6.63 17.42 15.17
CA VAL A 297 5.54 17.81 16.07
C VAL A 297 4.43 18.52 15.29
N GLN A 298 4.75 19.25 14.23
CA GLN A 298 3.76 19.87 13.35
C GLN A 298 2.89 18.81 12.65
N GLU A 299 3.49 17.78 12.07
CA GLU A 299 2.76 16.67 11.44
C GLU A 299 1.92 15.89 12.49
N ALA A 300 2.49 15.63 13.68
CA ALA A 300 1.73 15.02 14.77
C ALA A 300 0.55 15.88 15.26
N PHE A 301 0.67 17.22 15.20
CA PHE A 301 -0.40 18.16 15.51
C PHE A 301 -1.51 18.13 14.47
N GLU A 302 -1.15 18.09 13.19
CA GLU A 302 -2.11 17.99 12.08
C GLU A 302 -2.92 16.70 12.15
N ASP A 303 -2.29 15.59 12.56
CA ASP A 303 -2.92 14.27 12.74
C ASP A 303 -3.61 14.09 14.11
N GLY A 304 -3.52 15.08 15.01
CA GLY A 304 -4.19 15.02 16.31
C GLY A 304 -3.61 14.01 17.29
N TYR A 305 -2.33 13.65 17.19
CA TYR A 305 -1.65 12.73 18.12
C TYR A 305 -1.59 13.29 19.55
N PRO A 306 -1.53 12.46 20.60
CA PRO A 306 -1.71 12.94 21.98
C PRO A 306 -0.58 13.88 22.46
N GLY A 307 -0.94 14.91 23.22
CA GLY A 307 -0.01 15.87 23.83
C GLY A 307 0.33 17.09 22.96
N VAL A 308 -0.23 17.19 21.76
CA VAL A 308 -0.02 18.34 20.84
C VAL A 308 -1.18 19.34 20.84
N GLN A 309 -2.31 18.99 21.46
CA GLN A 309 -3.58 19.71 21.34
C GLN A 309 -3.50 21.16 21.86
N ASN A 310 -2.61 21.44 22.81
CA ASN A 310 -2.52 22.71 23.52
C ASN A 310 -1.20 23.46 23.25
N LEU A 311 -0.48 23.13 22.18
CA LEU A 311 0.81 23.75 21.85
C LEU A 311 0.69 25.15 21.25
N GLY A 312 -0.51 25.73 21.18
CA GLY A 312 -0.74 27.07 20.63
C GLY A 312 -0.39 27.18 19.13
N LEU A 313 -0.47 26.07 18.40
CA LEU A 313 -0.27 26.02 16.96
C LEU A 313 -1.61 26.28 16.24
N GLU A 314 -1.55 26.97 15.10
CA GLU A 314 -2.72 27.18 14.25
C GLU A 314 -2.94 25.94 13.38
N LYS A 315 -4.12 25.35 13.49
CA LYS A 315 -4.54 24.28 12.58
C LYS A 315 -5.01 24.94 11.28
N GLU A 316 -4.41 24.59 10.14
CA GLU A 316 -5.03 24.95 8.85
C GLU A 316 -6.45 24.31 8.80
N GLU A 317 -7.34 24.74 7.91
CA GLU A 317 -8.64 24.06 7.70
C GLU A 317 -8.54 23.11 6.51
N SER A 318 -9.23 21.97 6.58
CA SER A 318 -9.33 21.02 5.48
C SER A 318 -10.71 20.41 5.43
N GLU A 319 -11.05 19.88 4.26
CA GLU A 319 -12.23 19.07 4.09
C GLU A 319 -11.92 17.64 4.54
N GLU A 320 -12.62 17.16 5.57
CA GLU A 320 -12.55 15.77 6.01
C GLU A 320 -13.47 14.91 5.14
N GLU A 321 -12.97 13.74 4.74
CA GLU A 321 -13.72 12.73 4.00
C GLU A 321 -13.78 11.40 4.77
N PRO A 322 -14.86 10.62 4.62
CA PRO A 322 -14.91 9.29 5.19
C PRO A 322 -13.94 8.34 4.47
N TYR A 323 -13.27 7.47 5.22
CA TYR A 323 -12.34 6.46 4.69
C TYR A 323 -13.10 5.22 4.18
N ILE A 324 -13.93 5.39 3.14
CA ILE A 324 -14.88 4.38 2.63
C ILE A 324 -14.67 3.99 1.17
N TYR A 325 -13.81 4.70 0.45
CA TYR A 325 -13.60 4.53 -0.99
C TYR A 325 -12.74 3.30 -1.34
N HIS A 326 -13.26 2.10 -1.07
CA HIS A 326 -12.57 0.82 -1.23
C HIS A 326 -13.37 -0.13 -2.12
N PHE A 327 -12.71 -0.76 -3.10
CA PHE A 327 -13.21 -2.02 -3.66
C PHE A 327 -12.85 -3.19 -2.72
N PRO A 328 -13.50 -4.36 -2.86
CA PRO A 328 -13.10 -5.56 -2.11
C PRO A 328 -11.65 -6.00 -2.33
N ASP A 329 -11.06 -5.71 -3.49
CA ASP A 329 -9.65 -5.94 -3.82
C ASP A 329 -8.79 -4.67 -3.75
N GLY A 330 -9.26 -3.64 -3.04
CA GLY A 330 -8.63 -2.33 -2.98
C GLY A 330 -8.49 -1.71 -4.37
N ASN A 331 -7.37 -1.08 -4.69
CA ASN A 331 -7.22 -0.43 -6.00
C ASN A 331 -6.93 -1.40 -7.15
N ALA A 332 -6.87 -2.72 -6.93
CA ALA A 332 -6.68 -3.70 -8.00
C ALA A 332 -7.81 -3.65 -9.04
N SER A 333 -9.03 -3.31 -8.63
CA SER A 333 -10.13 -3.05 -9.55
C SER A 333 -9.83 -1.93 -10.56
N ILE A 334 -9.11 -0.87 -10.18
CA ILE A 334 -8.70 0.20 -11.11
C ILE A 334 -7.79 -0.37 -12.20
N ALA A 335 -6.75 -1.12 -11.81
CA ALA A 335 -5.82 -1.75 -12.73
C ALA A 335 -6.54 -2.76 -13.65
N ARG A 336 -7.45 -3.57 -13.11
CA ARG A 336 -8.25 -4.54 -13.85
C ARG A 336 -9.18 -3.85 -14.88
N ILE A 337 -9.84 -2.75 -14.52
CA ILE A 337 -10.66 -1.99 -15.47
C ILE A 337 -9.79 -1.42 -16.61
N LEU A 338 -8.62 -0.85 -16.28
CA LEU A 338 -7.67 -0.35 -17.29
C LEU A 338 -7.23 -1.47 -18.25
N VAL A 339 -6.81 -2.62 -17.73
CA VAL A 339 -6.40 -3.78 -18.55
C VAL A 339 -7.57 -4.28 -19.41
N ARG A 340 -8.79 -4.36 -18.88
CA ARG A 340 -9.97 -4.74 -19.66
C ARG A 340 -10.28 -3.74 -20.78
N LYS A 341 -10.07 -2.44 -20.57
CA LYS A 341 -10.24 -1.44 -21.64
C LYS A 341 -9.15 -1.53 -22.70
N LEU A 342 -7.90 -1.77 -22.30
CA LEU A 342 -6.76 -1.93 -23.20
C LEU A 342 -6.84 -3.21 -24.03
N ILE A 343 -7.29 -4.32 -23.41
CA ILE A 343 -7.33 -5.67 -23.97
C ILE A 343 -8.68 -6.33 -23.66
N PRO A 344 -9.77 -5.98 -24.38
CA PRO A 344 -11.14 -6.43 -24.03
C PRO A 344 -11.35 -7.95 -23.96
N ALA A 345 -10.52 -8.72 -24.67
CA ALA A 345 -10.61 -10.18 -24.68
C ALA A 345 -10.23 -10.84 -23.34
N VAL A 346 -9.59 -10.13 -22.41
CA VAL A 346 -9.14 -10.69 -21.12
C VAL A 346 -10.28 -11.02 -20.18
N ALA A 347 -11.39 -10.28 -20.21
CA ALA A 347 -12.49 -10.46 -19.27
C ALA A 347 -13.79 -9.80 -19.79
N PRO A 348 -14.97 -10.40 -19.55
CA PRO A 348 -16.25 -9.78 -19.89
C PRO A 348 -16.59 -8.62 -18.93
N GLY A 349 -17.70 -7.94 -19.23
CA GLY A 349 -18.24 -6.84 -18.41
C GLY A 349 -17.69 -5.46 -18.78
N TYR A 350 -18.22 -4.44 -18.15
CA TYR A 350 -17.94 -3.03 -18.47
C TYR A 350 -18.16 -2.07 -17.31
N THR A 351 -18.55 -2.56 -16.12
CA THR A 351 -18.88 -1.74 -14.95
C THR A 351 -17.82 -1.84 -13.86
N MET A 352 -17.85 -0.91 -12.90
CA MET A 352 -16.98 -1.00 -11.71
C MET A 352 -17.41 -2.15 -10.80
N GLU A 353 -18.68 -2.54 -10.83
CA GLU A 353 -19.22 -3.61 -10.01
C GLU A 353 -18.87 -4.99 -10.58
N ASP A 354 -19.04 -5.21 -11.89
CA ASP A 354 -18.79 -6.52 -12.49
C ASP A 354 -17.30 -6.93 -12.50
N VAL A 355 -16.37 -5.96 -12.44
CA VAL A 355 -14.93 -6.24 -12.48
C VAL A 355 -14.47 -7.02 -11.25
N VAL A 356 -15.19 -6.88 -10.13
CA VAL A 356 -14.89 -7.55 -8.86
C VAL A 356 -14.98 -9.07 -8.99
N LEU A 357 -15.97 -9.58 -9.74
CA LEU A 357 -16.16 -11.02 -9.94
C LEU A 357 -15.69 -11.52 -11.32
N ALA A 358 -15.33 -10.61 -12.24
CA ALA A 358 -14.82 -10.98 -13.56
C ALA A 358 -13.53 -11.82 -13.43
N LYS A 359 -13.49 -13.00 -14.05
CA LYS A 359 -12.25 -13.79 -14.12
C LYS A 359 -11.44 -13.35 -15.32
N PHE A 360 -10.21 -12.88 -15.08
CA PHE A 360 -9.30 -12.44 -16.14
C PHE A 360 -8.55 -13.65 -16.72
N ASP A 361 -8.54 -13.78 -18.04
CA ASP A 361 -7.76 -14.75 -18.79
C ASP A 361 -6.39 -14.15 -19.15
N TYR A 362 -5.39 -14.50 -18.33
CA TYR A 362 -4.02 -14.01 -18.49
C TYR A 362 -3.38 -14.47 -19.81
N SER A 363 -3.88 -15.54 -20.44
CA SER A 363 -3.38 -15.99 -21.75
C SER A 363 -3.67 -14.99 -22.88
N LYS A 364 -4.59 -14.04 -22.64
CA LYS A 364 -4.96 -13.01 -23.62
C LYS A 364 -4.10 -11.75 -23.55
N LEU A 365 -3.25 -11.60 -22.54
CA LEU A 365 -2.52 -10.35 -22.28
C LEU A 365 -1.47 -10.04 -23.35
N ASP A 366 -0.74 -11.04 -23.84
CA ASP A 366 0.42 -10.86 -24.73
C ASP A 366 0.27 -11.55 -26.10
N LEU A 367 -0.91 -11.44 -26.71
CA LEU A 367 -1.18 -12.03 -28.01
C LEU A 367 -0.71 -11.13 -29.17
N PRO A 368 -0.07 -11.66 -30.24
CA PRO A 368 0.43 -10.86 -31.37
C PRO A 368 -0.64 -10.06 -32.12
N GLU A 369 -1.89 -10.53 -32.11
CA GLU A 369 -3.03 -9.84 -32.71
C GLU A 369 -3.50 -8.60 -31.92
N ASN A 370 -3.11 -8.47 -30.65
CA ASN A 370 -3.49 -7.33 -29.84
C ASN A 370 -2.73 -6.08 -30.26
N ARG A 371 -3.42 -4.93 -30.28
CA ARG A 371 -2.76 -3.62 -30.42
C ARG A 371 -1.98 -3.23 -29.18
N VAL A 372 -2.51 -3.56 -28.01
CA VAL A 372 -1.85 -3.38 -26.72
C VAL A 372 -1.50 -4.76 -26.19
N ARG A 373 -0.22 -5.00 -25.95
CA ARG A 373 0.29 -6.25 -25.38
C ARG A 373 0.84 -5.96 -24.00
N LEU A 374 0.43 -6.78 -23.03
CA LEU A 374 0.91 -6.70 -21.66
C LEU A 374 1.71 -7.96 -21.35
N ARG A 375 3.02 -7.80 -21.23
CA ARG A 375 3.99 -8.88 -21.05
C ARG A 375 4.53 -8.85 -19.63
N LEU A 376 4.06 -9.80 -18.83
CA LEU A 376 4.47 -10.03 -17.45
C LEU A 376 5.79 -10.83 -17.38
N ASN A 377 6.35 -11.00 -16.19
CA ASN A 377 7.60 -11.73 -15.93
C ASN A 377 8.76 -11.27 -16.83
N SER A 378 8.81 -9.98 -17.17
CA SER A 378 9.71 -9.39 -18.16
C SER A 378 10.33 -8.10 -17.62
N THR A 379 11.55 -8.20 -17.11
CA THR A 379 12.24 -7.06 -16.48
C THR A 379 12.97 -6.24 -17.54
N ALA A 380 12.59 -4.97 -17.74
CA ALA A 380 13.39 -4.05 -18.54
C ALA A 380 14.68 -3.68 -17.81
N LEU A 381 15.81 -3.77 -18.51
CA LEU A 381 17.15 -3.63 -17.93
C LEU A 381 18.01 -2.56 -18.64
N LEU A 382 17.61 -2.14 -19.83
CA LEU A 382 18.29 -1.11 -20.59
C LEU A 382 17.32 -0.38 -21.53
N MET A 383 17.39 0.94 -21.56
CA MET A 383 16.64 1.81 -22.47
C MET A 383 17.56 2.87 -23.05
N GLU A 384 17.64 2.94 -24.37
CA GLU A 384 18.54 3.88 -25.07
C GLU A 384 17.85 4.50 -26.28
N ASN A 385 17.86 5.83 -26.34
CA ASN A 385 17.56 6.57 -27.56
C ASN A 385 18.61 6.25 -28.63
N GLN A 386 18.13 5.95 -29.84
CA GLN A 386 18.93 5.59 -30.99
C GLN A 386 19.10 6.77 -31.97
N PRO A 387 20.15 6.78 -32.81
CA PRO A 387 20.39 7.87 -33.78
C PRO A 387 19.27 8.06 -34.82
N ASP A 388 18.47 7.03 -35.08
CA ASP A 388 17.32 7.08 -36.00
C ASP A 388 16.05 7.66 -35.37
N GLY A 389 16.13 8.09 -34.11
CA GLY A 389 15.01 8.65 -33.35
C GLY A 389 14.13 7.60 -32.66
N SER A 390 14.45 6.31 -32.76
CA SER A 390 13.77 5.26 -31.98
C SER A 390 14.35 5.14 -30.56
N VAL A 391 13.67 4.34 -29.73
CA VAL A 391 14.13 3.91 -28.41
C VAL A 391 14.28 2.40 -28.45
N ALA A 392 15.49 1.91 -28.18
CA ALA A 392 15.74 0.49 -27.96
C ALA A 392 15.46 0.16 -26.48
N VAL A 393 14.67 -0.89 -26.23
CA VAL A 393 14.40 -1.39 -24.87
C VAL A 393 14.83 -2.85 -24.80
N ALA A 394 15.83 -3.13 -23.97
CA ALA A 394 16.26 -4.49 -23.67
C ALA A 394 15.66 -4.98 -22.35
N TYR A 395 15.13 -6.19 -22.36
CA TYR A 395 14.46 -6.81 -21.22
C TYR A 395 14.84 -8.28 -21.08
N MET A 396 14.72 -8.81 -19.86
CA MET A 396 14.96 -10.20 -19.52
C MET A 396 13.65 -10.86 -19.09
N PRO A 397 13.11 -11.79 -19.89
CA PRO A 397 12.09 -12.73 -19.40
C PRO A 397 12.63 -13.56 -18.22
N HIS A 398 11.82 -13.85 -17.21
CA HIS A 398 12.26 -14.59 -16.00
C HIS A 398 12.92 -15.95 -16.29
N ASP A 399 12.44 -16.66 -17.32
CA ASP A 399 12.95 -17.99 -17.70
C ASP A 399 14.01 -17.93 -18.82
N ALA A 400 14.50 -16.74 -19.17
CA ALA A 400 15.50 -16.56 -20.22
C ALA A 400 16.91 -16.37 -19.64
N GLU A 401 17.91 -16.83 -20.39
CA GLU A 401 19.32 -16.62 -20.07
C GLU A 401 19.92 -15.39 -20.77
N ALA A 402 19.21 -14.83 -21.76
CA ALA A 402 19.67 -13.75 -22.60
C ALA A 402 18.63 -12.61 -22.71
N LEU A 403 19.15 -11.38 -22.81
CA LEU A 403 18.33 -10.21 -23.07
C LEU A 403 17.64 -10.32 -24.43
N LYS A 404 16.38 -9.92 -24.46
CA LYS A 404 15.64 -9.61 -25.68
C LYS A 404 15.59 -8.11 -25.89
N GLN A 405 15.38 -7.69 -27.14
CA GLN A 405 15.30 -6.28 -27.50
C GLN A 405 14.03 -6.01 -28.32
N VAL A 406 13.37 -4.89 -28.03
CA VAL A 406 12.35 -4.29 -28.88
C VAL A 406 12.76 -2.87 -29.27
N SER A 407 12.21 -2.37 -30.36
CA SER A 407 12.33 -0.97 -30.77
C SER A 407 10.99 -0.25 -30.64
N ALA A 408 11.01 1.01 -30.24
CA ALA A 408 9.81 1.83 -30.12
C ALA A 408 10.03 3.26 -30.62
N LYS A 409 8.98 3.93 -31.11
CA LYS A 409 9.11 5.37 -31.44
C LYS A 409 9.26 6.24 -30.19
N LYS A 410 8.53 5.91 -29.14
CA LYS A 410 8.57 6.57 -27.83
C LYS A 410 8.58 5.50 -26.73
N ALA A 411 9.08 5.84 -25.54
CA ALA A 411 8.98 4.97 -24.39
C ALA A 411 8.58 5.74 -23.12
N ILE A 412 7.74 5.14 -22.28
CA ILE A 412 7.38 5.66 -20.97
C ILE A 412 7.94 4.73 -19.90
N PHE A 413 8.70 5.25 -18.95
CA PHE A 413 9.15 4.53 -17.77
C PHE A 413 8.24 4.87 -16.58
N ALA A 414 7.37 3.94 -16.23
CA ALA A 414 6.40 4.03 -15.13
C ALA A 414 6.78 3.11 -13.95
N GLY A 415 8.07 2.80 -13.80
CA GLY A 415 8.64 2.03 -12.71
C GLY A 415 9.33 2.91 -11.66
N HIS A 416 10.19 2.30 -10.84
CA HIS A 416 10.91 3.00 -9.78
C HIS A 416 11.96 3.98 -10.34
N SER A 417 11.91 5.25 -9.96
CA SER A 417 12.82 6.31 -10.41
C SER A 417 14.28 5.99 -10.11
N VAL A 418 14.60 5.40 -8.94
CA VAL A 418 15.96 4.89 -8.64
C VAL A 418 16.43 3.85 -9.66
N LEU A 419 15.52 3.00 -10.16
CA LEU A 419 15.84 2.02 -11.20
C LEU A 419 15.99 2.69 -12.56
N ALA A 420 15.14 3.68 -12.88
CA ALA A 420 15.24 4.50 -14.10
C ALA A 420 16.66 5.06 -14.30
N ALA A 421 17.25 5.60 -13.23
CA ALA A 421 18.62 6.14 -13.23
C ALA A 421 19.71 5.11 -13.57
N ARG A 422 19.41 3.81 -13.46
CA ARG A 422 20.34 2.71 -13.78
C ARG A 422 20.08 2.10 -15.14
N VAL A 423 18.81 1.98 -15.54
CA VAL A 423 18.42 1.34 -16.81
C VAL A 423 18.38 2.32 -17.98
N ILE A 424 18.47 3.64 -17.73
CA ILE A 424 18.57 4.68 -18.76
C ILE A 424 19.96 5.35 -18.67
N PRO A 425 21.00 4.84 -19.36
CA PRO A 425 22.35 5.38 -19.27
C PRO A 425 22.43 6.87 -19.65
N GLN A 426 21.60 7.27 -20.62
CA GLN A 426 21.51 8.63 -21.17
C GLN A 426 20.81 9.64 -20.22
N MET A 427 20.29 9.19 -19.07
CA MET A 427 19.71 10.11 -18.09
C MET A 427 20.80 11.06 -17.55
N PRO A 428 20.58 12.40 -17.58
CA PRO A 428 21.53 13.38 -17.04
C PRO A 428 21.83 13.16 -15.56
N ASP A 429 23.04 13.50 -15.12
CA ASP A 429 23.48 13.25 -13.74
C ASP A 429 22.62 13.98 -12.68
N ALA A 430 22.16 15.20 -12.98
CA ALA A 430 21.24 15.92 -12.11
C ALA A 430 19.91 15.18 -11.94
N GLN A 431 19.39 14.58 -13.02
CA GLN A 431 18.17 13.78 -12.98
C GLN A 431 18.39 12.44 -12.27
N LYS A 432 19.55 11.78 -12.46
CA LYS A 432 19.93 10.59 -11.69
C LYS A 432 20.02 10.88 -10.18
N ALA A 433 20.62 12.01 -9.80
CA ALA A 433 20.73 12.43 -8.41
C ALA A 433 19.35 12.70 -7.81
N ALA A 434 18.47 13.40 -8.54
CA ALA A 434 17.09 13.62 -8.12
C ALA A 434 16.33 12.29 -7.98
N ALA A 435 16.45 11.37 -8.93
CA ALA A 435 15.84 10.05 -8.87
C ALA A 435 16.28 9.23 -7.64
N GLN A 436 17.54 9.36 -7.21
CA GLN A 436 18.07 8.67 -6.03
C GLN A 436 17.47 9.14 -4.69
N THR A 437 16.73 10.25 -4.67
CA THR A 437 16.01 10.74 -3.49
C THR A 437 14.73 9.95 -3.21
N THR A 438 14.22 9.18 -4.18
CA THR A 438 12.95 8.43 -4.10
C THR A 438 13.10 7.10 -3.35
N ILE A 439 13.51 7.17 -2.09
CA ILE A 439 13.69 5.97 -1.27
C ILE A 439 12.32 5.51 -0.76
N LYS A 440 11.83 4.40 -1.31
CA LYS A 440 10.53 3.83 -0.94
C LYS A 440 10.51 3.23 0.47
N VAL A 441 9.34 3.27 1.11
CA VAL A 441 9.09 2.65 2.40
C VAL A 441 8.99 1.13 2.25
N PRO A 442 9.79 0.33 2.98
CA PRO A 442 9.66 -1.12 2.99
C PRO A 442 8.51 -1.59 3.89
N MET A 443 7.68 -2.50 3.40
CA MET A 443 6.53 -3.03 4.15
C MET A 443 6.17 -4.47 3.80
N VAL A 444 5.33 -5.08 4.63
CA VAL A 444 4.70 -6.38 4.39
C VAL A 444 3.23 -6.32 4.75
N TYR A 445 2.38 -6.74 3.83
CA TYR A 445 0.95 -6.93 4.04
C TYR A 445 0.65 -8.43 4.10
N GLY A 446 0.36 -8.91 5.30
CA GLY A 446 -0.09 -10.28 5.54
C GLY A 446 -1.60 -10.42 5.38
N LYS A 447 -2.02 -11.49 4.72
CA LYS A 447 -3.41 -11.93 4.63
C LYS A 447 -3.51 -13.35 5.18
N VAL A 448 -4.12 -13.48 6.35
CA VAL A 448 -4.31 -14.76 7.04
C VAL A 448 -5.77 -15.16 6.93
N VAL A 449 -6.06 -16.27 6.27
CA VAL A 449 -7.41 -16.78 6.10
C VAL A 449 -7.75 -17.74 7.21
N VAL A 450 -8.87 -17.48 7.89
CA VAL A 450 -9.39 -18.32 8.98
C VAL A 450 -10.82 -18.76 8.68
N LYS A 451 -11.21 -19.93 9.20
CA LYS A 451 -12.56 -20.49 9.03
C LYS A 451 -13.65 -19.65 9.70
N ASN A 452 -13.30 -18.84 10.70
CA ASN A 452 -14.19 -18.00 11.48
C ASN A 452 -13.38 -16.91 12.22
N SER A 453 -14.02 -15.80 12.61
CA SER A 453 -13.43 -14.67 13.35
C SER A 453 -13.87 -14.63 14.83
N LYS A 454 -14.12 -15.80 15.45
CA LYS A 454 -14.63 -15.88 16.84
C LYS A 454 -13.67 -15.33 17.88
N ALA A 455 -12.36 -15.46 17.67
CA ALA A 455 -11.36 -14.90 18.59
C ALA A 455 -11.52 -13.38 18.72
N PHE A 456 -11.64 -12.68 17.59
CA PHE A 456 -11.91 -11.23 17.54
C PHE A 456 -13.26 -10.87 18.19
N GLN A 457 -14.30 -11.69 17.96
CA GLN A 457 -15.60 -11.49 18.61
C GLN A 457 -15.52 -11.62 20.15
N LYS A 458 -14.78 -12.61 20.67
CA LYS A 458 -14.58 -12.82 22.12
C LYS A 458 -13.78 -11.69 22.77
N LEU A 459 -12.77 -11.19 22.06
CA LEU A 459 -11.97 -10.04 22.48
C LEU A 459 -12.75 -8.73 22.36
N GLY A 460 -13.83 -8.71 21.59
CA GLY A 460 -14.65 -7.52 21.36
C GLY A 460 -13.97 -6.48 20.49
N VAL A 461 -13.07 -6.91 19.59
CA VAL A 461 -12.27 -6.03 18.72
C VAL A 461 -12.35 -6.44 17.25
N HIS A 462 -12.22 -5.48 16.33
CA HIS A 462 -12.05 -5.74 14.88
C HIS A 462 -10.71 -5.25 14.33
N SER A 463 -10.06 -4.31 15.03
CA SER A 463 -8.77 -3.73 14.67
C SER A 463 -7.91 -3.62 15.93
N LEU A 464 -6.61 -3.88 15.80
CA LEU A 464 -5.64 -3.85 16.89
C LEU A 464 -4.40 -3.09 16.47
N TYR A 465 -4.15 -1.95 17.14
CA TYR A 465 -2.82 -1.34 17.20
C TYR A 465 -1.89 -2.22 18.03
N ALA A 466 -0.71 -2.56 17.50
CA ALA A 466 0.23 -3.46 18.14
C ALA A 466 1.61 -2.79 18.27
N PRO A 467 1.80 -1.92 19.29
CA PRO A 467 3.05 -1.18 19.48
C PRO A 467 4.23 -2.13 19.66
N ASP A 468 5.36 -1.81 19.00
CA ASP A 468 6.62 -2.54 19.11
C ASP A 468 6.49 -4.06 18.84
N ALA A 469 5.45 -4.48 18.13
CA ALA A 469 5.29 -5.83 17.60
C ALA A 469 5.74 -5.88 16.12
N PRO A 470 6.07 -7.07 15.57
CA PRO A 470 6.49 -7.18 14.17
C PRO A 470 5.48 -6.59 13.18
N TYR A 471 4.18 -6.81 13.40
CA TYR A 471 3.09 -6.21 12.62
C TYR A 471 2.40 -5.16 13.50
N CYS A 472 2.45 -3.89 13.11
CA CYS A 472 1.94 -2.76 13.90
C CYS A 472 0.41 -2.62 13.86
N LEU A 473 -0.25 -3.22 12.87
CA LEU A 473 -1.71 -3.28 12.76
C LEU A 473 -2.16 -4.72 12.47
N VAL A 474 -3.23 -5.14 13.14
CA VAL A 474 -3.93 -6.41 12.88
C VAL A 474 -5.44 -6.14 12.84
N LYS A 475 -6.06 -6.24 11.66
CA LYS A 475 -7.51 -5.97 11.48
C LYS A 475 -8.23 -7.11 10.75
N LEU A 476 -9.53 -7.25 11.01
CA LEU A 476 -10.42 -7.96 10.10
C LEU A 476 -10.52 -7.17 8.80
N ASP A 477 -10.58 -7.84 7.65
CA ASP A 477 -10.65 -7.18 6.34
C ASP A 477 -11.87 -6.26 6.21
N ASP A 478 -11.77 -5.22 5.37
CA ASP A 478 -12.81 -4.19 5.30
C ASP A 478 -14.15 -4.74 4.76
N PRO A 479 -15.29 -4.27 5.29
CA PRO A 479 -16.59 -4.85 5.01
C PRO A 479 -17.20 -4.28 3.71
N VAL A 480 -16.59 -4.62 2.57
CA VAL A 480 -16.99 -4.11 1.26
C VAL A 480 -17.77 -5.17 0.46
N SER A 481 -19.00 -4.85 0.06
CA SER A 481 -19.84 -5.68 -0.80
C SER A 481 -20.09 -4.97 -2.12
N MET A 482 -19.73 -5.58 -3.24
CA MET A 482 -19.89 -4.98 -4.57
C MET A 482 -20.07 -6.04 -5.65
N GLY A 483 -20.95 -5.80 -6.62
CA GLY A 483 -21.03 -6.61 -7.84
C GLY A 483 -21.37 -8.09 -7.64
N GLY A 484 -22.08 -8.41 -6.56
CA GLY A 484 -22.41 -9.78 -6.16
C GLY A 484 -21.40 -10.44 -5.22
N TYR A 485 -20.23 -9.83 -5.01
CA TYR A 485 -19.35 -10.21 -3.90
C TYR A 485 -19.96 -9.76 -2.56
N GLN A 486 -19.79 -10.59 -1.54
CA GLN A 486 -20.28 -10.32 -0.18
C GLN A 486 -19.16 -10.56 0.83
N PHE A 487 -18.78 -9.52 1.57
CA PHE A 487 -17.83 -9.64 2.68
C PHE A 487 -18.39 -10.56 3.79
N PRO A 488 -17.54 -11.09 4.69
CA PRO A 488 -17.99 -11.92 5.82
C PRO A 488 -18.78 -11.12 6.86
N GLN A 489 -20.03 -11.48 7.11
CA GLN A 489 -20.95 -10.70 7.95
C GLN A 489 -20.92 -11.12 9.42
N THR A 490 -20.75 -12.41 9.70
CA THR A 490 -20.79 -12.96 11.06
C THR A 490 -19.45 -13.51 11.52
N ALA A 491 -19.33 -13.75 12.83
CA ALA A 491 -18.14 -14.35 13.42
C ALA A 491 -17.89 -15.78 12.94
N ASP A 492 -18.91 -16.49 12.47
CA ASP A 492 -18.86 -17.89 12.03
C ASP A 492 -18.39 -18.08 10.58
N GLU A 493 -18.33 -17.00 9.81
CA GLU A 493 -17.95 -17.03 8.40
C GLU A 493 -16.42 -16.99 8.21
N PRO A 494 -15.89 -17.61 7.14
CA PRO A 494 -14.49 -17.47 6.77
C PRO A 494 -14.10 -16.01 6.62
N MET A 495 -12.94 -15.63 7.14
CA MET A 495 -12.50 -14.25 7.24
C MET A 495 -11.02 -14.12 6.85
N VAL A 496 -10.68 -13.01 6.19
CA VAL A 496 -9.29 -12.59 6.00
C VAL A 496 -8.92 -11.67 7.17
N ILE A 497 -7.81 -11.97 7.83
CA ILE A 497 -7.19 -11.08 8.81
C ILE A 497 -6.03 -10.39 8.08
N HIS A 498 -6.11 -9.07 8.01
CA HIS A 498 -5.07 -8.23 7.45
C HIS A 498 -4.08 -7.82 8.54
N MET A 499 -2.79 -8.01 8.26
CA MET A 499 -1.70 -7.63 9.15
C MET A 499 -0.72 -6.72 8.42
N VAL A 500 -0.40 -5.57 8.99
CA VAL A 500 0.52 -4.59 8.41
C VAL A 500 1.82 -4.55 9.18
N ARG A 501 2.93 -4.68 8.47
CA ARG A 501 4.27 -4.40 8.97
C ARG A 501 4.91 -3.30 8.16
N ILE A 502 5.35 -2.26 8.85
CA ILE A 502 6.15 -1.17 8.31
C ILE A 502 7.57 -1.39 8.76
N ALA A 503 8.43 -1.80 7.84
CA ALA A 503 9.73 -2.36 8.13
C ALA A 503 10.84 -1.30 8.12
N THR A 504 10.57 -0.10 8.62
CA THR A 504 11.56 0.99 8.74
C THR A 504 12.39 0.87 10.01
N ASP A 505 13.67 1.23 9.96
CA ASP A 505 14.51 1.32 11.15
C ASP A 505 14.09 2.52 12.03
N PHE A 506 14.31 2.43 13.34
CA PHE A 506 14.11 3.56 14.25
C PHE A 506 15.36 4.45 14.35
N THR A 507 16.49 3.98 13.80
CA THR A 507 17.77 4.68 13.79
C THR A 507 18.13 5.15 12.38
N GLY A 508 18.64 6.37 12.27
CA GLY A 508 19.05 6.96 11.00
C GLY A 508 19.22 8.47 11.12
N GLN A 509 20.00 9.07 10.23
CA GLN A 509 20.15 10.54 10.16
C GLN A 509 18.97 11.20 9.45
N THR A 510 18.34 10.47 8.53
CA THR A 510 17.16 10.89 7.76
C THR A 510 16.14 9.75 7.67
N ALA A 511 14.87 10.05 7.39
CA ALA A 511 13.87 9.04 7.06
C ALA A 511 14.34 8.09 5.95
N ARG A 512 14.98 8.62 4.90
CA ARG A 512 15.54 7.85 3.79
C ARG A 512 16.59 6.82 4.26
N ASP A 513 17.40 7.14 5.26
CA ASP A 513 18.37 6.18 5.80
C ASP A 513 17.70 5.08 6.62
N MET A 514 16.66 5.44 7.39
CA MET A 514 15.81 4.50 8.12
C MET A 514 15.13 3.52 7.16
N TYR A 515 14.64 3.99 6.01
CA TYR A 515 14.01 3.16 4.99
C TYR A 515 15.02 2.23 4.31
N LYS A 516 16.22 2.74 3.96
CA LYS A 516 17.30 1.91 3.40
C LYS A 516 17.71 0.80 4.37
N SER A 517 17.88 1.13 5.66
CA SER A 517 18.27 0.16 6.69
C SER A 517 17.19 -0.91 6.88
N GLY A 518 15.95 -0.46 7.06
CA GLY A 518 14.79 -1.32 7.16
C GLY A 518 14.61 -2.26 5.96
N ARG A 519 14.77 -1.73 4.74
CA ARG A 519 14.69 -2.51 3.51
C ARG A 519 15.78 -3.59 3.44
N ARG A 520 17.02 -3.28 3.84
CA ARG A 520 18.09 -4.28 3.89
C ARG A 520 17.74 -5.41 4.86
N ALA A 521 17.20 -5.06 6.04
CA ALA A 521 16.77 -6.05 7.01
C ALA A 521 15.64 -6.93 6.45
N LEU A 522 14.60 -6.32 5.87
CA LEU A 522 13.47 -7.03 5.27
C LEU A 522 13.90 -7.97 4.14
N ASN A 523 14.78 -7.51 3.24
CA ASN A 523 15.28 -8.32 2.13
C ASN A 523 16.09 -9.54 2.57
N ASN A 524 16.69 -9.49 3.76
CA ASN A 524 17.45 -10.60 4.32
C ASN A 524 16.58 -11.60 5.08
N GLN A 525 15.27 -11.34 5.27
CA GLN A 525 14.35 -12.28 5.88
C GLN A 525 13.77 -13.24 4.82
N SER A 526 13.79 -14.54 5.13
CA SER A 526 13.12 -15.55 4.31
C SER A 526 11.60 -15.48 4.48
N TYR A 527 10.87 -16.09 3.54
CA TYR A 527 9.42 -16.24 3.65
C TYR A 527 9.01 -16.93 4.96
N GLU A 528 9.69 -18.03 5.32
CA GLU A 528 9.37 -18.82 6.52
C GLU A 528 9.56 -18.01 7.80
N SER A 529 10.55 -17.10 7.82
CA SER A 529 10.78 -16.20 8.94
C SER A 529 9.63 -15.18 9.07
N LEU A 530 9.25 -14.54 7.96
CA LEU A 530 8.15 -13.57 7.93
C LEU A 530 6.80 -14.21 8.29
N GLU A 531 6.54 -15.40 7.76
CA GLU A 531 5.33 -16.18 8.03
C GLU A 531 5.28 -16.59 9.50
N LYS A 532 6.39 -17.08 10.05
CA LYS A 532 6.48 -17.46 11.45
C LYS A 532 6.25 -16.27 12.37
N GLU A 533 6.90 -15.14 12.14
CA GLU A 533 6.70 -13.90 12.92
C GLU A 533 5.23 -13.48 12.94
N MET A 534 4.59 -13.49 11.78
CA MET A 534 3.18 -13.14 11.63
C MET A 534 2.26 -14.10 12.39
N LEU A 535 2.44 -15.41 12.17
CA LEU A 535 1.60 -16.44 12.79
C LEU A 535 1.81 -16.49 14.30
N ASP A 536 3.02 -16.28 14.81
CA ASP A 536 3.28 -16.27 16.26
C ASP A 536 2.63 -15.06 16.95
N GLN A 537 2.67 -13.88 16.32
CA GLN A 537 1.94 -12.72 16.81
C GLN A 537 0.42 -12.98 16.81
N LEU A 538 -0.11 -13.56 15.72
CA LEU A 538 -1.55 -13.85 15.65
C LEU A 538 -1.97 -14.96 16.60
N ARG A 539 -1.14 -16.00 16.82
CA ARG A 539 -1.35 -17.03 17.84
C ARG A 539 -1.47 -16.41 19.23
N SER A 540 -0.60 -15.45 19.56
CA SER A 540 -0.66 -14.73 20.84
C SER A 540 -1.98 -13.98 21.04
N ILE A 541 -2.53 -13.39 19.98
CA ILE A 541 -3.85 -12.73 20.00
C ILE A 541 -4.96 -13.77 20.19
N TYR A 542 -4.90 -14.90 19.50
CA TYR A 542 -5.88 -16.00 19.64
C TYR A 542 -5.85 -16.62 21.04
N ASP A 543 -4.65 -16.84 21.60
CA ASP A 543 -4.49 -17.36 22.96
C ASP A 543 -5.11 -16.40 23.99
N ALA A 544 -5.00 -15.08 23.80
CA ALA A 544 -5.67 -14.08 24.65
C ALA A 544 -7.21 -14.20 24.59
N ALA A 545 -7.77 -14.71 23.49
CA ALA A 545 -9.19 -15.02 23.35
C ALA A 545 -9.59 -16.41 23.91
N GLY A 546 -8.61 -17.21 24.38
CA GLY A 546 -8.81 -18.61 24.71
C GLY A 546 -9.14 -19.49 23.50
N GLU A 547 -8.66 -19.11 22.31
CA GLU A 547 -8.85 -19.80 21.03
C GLU A 547 -7.51 -20.29 20.48
N LYS A 548 -7.53 -21.23 19.53
CA LYS A 548 -6.30 -21.74 18.88
C LYS A 548 -6.31 -21.43 17.39
N LEU A 549 -5.41 -20.55 16.93
CA LEU A 549 -5.30 -20.18 15.51
C LEU A 549 -5.19 -21.41 14.61
N ASP A 550 -4.31 -22.36 14.95
CA ASP A 550 -4.02 -23.53 14.10
C ASP A 550 -5.25 -24.43 13.85
N SER A 551 -6.29 -24.34 14.68
CA SER A 551 -7.53 -25.10 14.48
C SER A 551 -8.43 -24.50 13.38
N VAL A 552 -8.28 -23.19 13.13
CA VAL A 552 -9.11 -22.42 12.20
C VAL A 552 -8.34 -21.84 11.02
N LEU A 553 -7.00 -21.87 11.03
CA LEU A 553 -6.14 -21.42 9.93
C LEU A 553 -6.45 -22.20 8.64
N VAL A 554 -6.53 -21.49 7.52
CA VAL A 554 -6.82 -22.05 6.19
C VAL A 554 -5.68 -21.79 5.22
N ALA A 555 -5.24 -20.54 5.09
CA ALA A 555 -4.24 -20.12 4.12
C ALA A 555 -3.52 -18.85 4.59
N VAL A 556 -2.34 -18.62 4.04
CA VAL A 556 -1.51 -17.44 4.27
C VAL A 556 -0.98 -16.93 2.93
N THR A 557 -1.03 -15.61 2.76
CA THR A 557 -0.30 -14.89 1.74
C THR A 557 0.43 -13.71 2.38
N LEU A 558 1.70 -13.52 2.04
CA LEU A 558 2.50 -12.37 2.43
C LEU A 558 2.84 -11.55 1.19
N ASN A 559 2.35 -10.33 1.11
CA ASN A 559 2.74 -9.38 0.07
C ASN A 559 3.91 -8.55 0.60
N ARG A 560 5.13 -8.90 0.21
CA ARG A 560 6.34 -8.16 0.58
C ARG A 560 6.53 -7.04 -0.42
N TRP A 561 6.65 -5.82 0.06
CA TRP A 561 7.02 -4.65 -0.74
C TRP A 561 8.26 -4.02 -0.13
N ALA A 562 9.42 -4.57 -0.50
CA ALA A 562 10.72 -3.97 -0.16
C ALA A 562 10.83 -2.55 -0.73
N HIS A 563 10.06 -2.28 -1.78
CA HIS A 563 9.85 -0.99 -2.40
C HIS A 563 8.36 -0.62 -2.39
N GLY A 564 7.76 -0.50 -1.19
CA GLY A 564 6.37 -0.13 -0.93
C GLY A 564 5.98 1.27 -1.38
N TYR A 565 5.45 2.06 -0.43
CA TYR A 565 5.02 3.44 -0.69
C TYR A 565 6.15 4.24 -1.34
N SER A 566 5.78 5.04 -2.34
CA SER A 566 6.66 6.07 -2.88
C SER A 566 7.13 6.97 -1.75
N TYR A 567 8.35 7.50 -1.87
CA TYR A 567 8.80 8.54 -0.96
C TYR A 567 7.82 9.71 -1.01
N GLU A 568 7.58 10.31 0.14
CA GLU A 568 6.82 11.53 0.30
C GLU A 568 7.63 12.50 1.14
N GLN A 569 7.30 13.79 1.04
CA GLN A 569 7.99 14.81 1.81
C GLN A 569 7.91 14.51 3.30
N THR A 570 9.06 14.48 3.98
CA THR A 570 9.15 14.37 5.44
C THR A 570 9.60 15.72 6.00
N GLY A 571 8.75 16.41 6.76
CA GLY A 571 8.97 17.82 7.13
C GLY A 571 10.27 18.08 7.88
N LEU A 572 10.76 17.10 8.66
CA LEU A 572 12.01 17.20 9.41
C LEU A 572 13.27 17.34 8.53
N TRP A 573 13.23 16.92 7.27
CA TRP A 573 14.41 16.86 6.40
C TRP A 573 14.20 17.47 5.01
N ASP A 574 12.95 17.66 4.59
CA ASP A 574 12.60 18.17 3.27
C ASP A 574 11.80 19.47 3.40
N SER A 575 12.28 20.50 2.71
CA SER A 575 11.49 21.71 2.45
C SER A 575 10.67 21.59 1.16
N ASP A 576 9.64 22.40 1.02
CA ASP A 576 8.84 22.51 -0.21
C ASP A 576 9.73 22.80 -1.43
N SER A 577 10.74 23.66 -1.25
CA SER A 577 11.67 24.02 -2.32
C SER A 577 12.54 22.83 -2.76
N SER A 578 12.97 21.99 -1.80
CA SER A 578 13.73 20.78 -2.13
C SER A 578 12.86 19.72 -2.80
N ALA A 579 11.61 19.58 -2.38
CA ALA A 579 10.64 18.68 -3.00
C ALA A 579 10.34 19.11 -4.44
N GLU A 580 10.00 20.37 -4.67
CA GLU A 580 9.72 20.91 -6.01
C GLU A 580 10.92 20.80 -6.96
N ASN A 581 12.13 21.12 -6.47
CA ASN A 581 13.34 20.99 -7.28
C ASN A 581 13.61 19.52 -7.64
N ALA A 582 13.45 18.60 -6.70
CA ALA A 582 13.66 17.18 -6.96
C ALA A 582 12.64 16.62 -7.95
N THR A 583 11.34 16.87 -7.74
CA THR A 583 10.28 16.33 -8.61
C THR A 583 10.34 16.94 -10.01
N SER A 584 10.49 18.26 -10.15
CA SER A 584 10.64 18.91 -11.47
C SER A 584 11.87 18.43 -12.25
N THR A 585 12.99 18.17 -11.57
CA THR A 585 14.20 17.62 -12.18
C THR A 585 13.99 16.16 -12.62
N MET A 586 13.35 15.33 -11.79
CA MET A 586 13.05 13.93 -12.13
C MET A 586 12.10 13.79 -13.32
N GLN A 587 11.15 14.70 -13.47
CA GLN A 587 10.08 14.63 -14.45
C GLN A 587 10.53 14.96 -15.90
N GLN A 588 11.74 15.47 -16.09
CA GLN A 588 12.24 15.86 -17.42
C GLN A 588 12.30 14.66 -18.39
N GLN A 589 11.93 14.88 -19.65
CA GLN A 589 12.09 13.88 -20.71
C GLN A 589 13.58 13.64 -21.05
N ILE A 590 13.90 12.42 -21.47
CA ILE A 590 15.24 12.00 -21.88
C ILE A 590 15.14 11.56 -23.35
N GLY A 591 15.24 12.53 -24.27
CA GLY A 591 14.96 12.27 -25.68
C GLY A 591 13.51 11.83 -25.88
N ASN A 592 13.32 10.60 -26.37
CA ASN A 592 12.03 9.95 -26.57
C ASN A 592 11.63 9.03 -25.40
N ILE A 593 12.27 9.16 -24.23
CA ILE A 593 11.95 8.43 -23.01
C ILE A 593 11.33 9.40 -21.98
N PHE A 594 10.14 9.10 -21.47
CA PHE A 594 9.38 9.94 -20.53
C PHE A 594 9.17 9.22 -19.20
N ILE A 595 9.29 9.93 -18.09
CA ILE A 595 9.13 9.36 -16.74
C ILE A 595 7.67 9.53 -16.29
N ALA A 596 7.02 8.49 -15.76
CA ALA A 596 5.61 8.55 -15.34
C ALA A 596 5.34 7.95 -13.96
N GLY A 597 6.33 7.39 -13.26
CA GLY A 597 6.12 6.78 -11.95
C GLY A 597 5.57 7.78 -10.91
N ALA A 598 4.70 7.33 -10.01
CA ALA A 598 4.19 8.17 -8.91
C ALA A 598 5.31 8.71 -8.00
N ASP A 599 6.46 8.01 -7.97
CA ASP A 599 7.65 8.45 -7.27
C ASP A 599 8.32 9.68 -7.88
N ALA A 600 8.13 9.95 -9.16
CA ALA A 600 8.58 11.19 -9.79
C ALA A 600 7.85 12.44 -9.26
N ALA A 601 6.76 12.23 -8.51
CA ALA A 601 6.00 13.28 -7.82
C ALA A 601 6.21 13.28 -6.29
N TRP A 602 6.99 12.34 -5.73
CA TRP A 602 7.01 12.06 -4.28
C TRP A 602 5.60 11.87 -3.69
N MET A 603 4.74 11.13 -4.38
CA MET A 603 3.33 10.98 -4.01
C MET A 603 2.93 9.50 -4.04
N PRO A 604 2.68 8.85 -2.88
CA PRO A 604 2.41 7.41 -2.80
C PRO A 604 0.96 7.02 -3.18
N TYR A 605 0.21 7.93 -3.81
CA TYR A 605 -1.22 7.81 -4.03
C TYR A 605 -1.62 7.45 -5.46
N VAL A 606 -2.84 6.92 -5.61
CA VAL A 606 -3.45 6.61 -6.91
C VAL A 606 -3.51 7.83 -7.81
N HIS A 607 -3.96 8.99 -7.31
CA HIS A 607 -4.00 10.22 -8.08
C HIS A 607 -2.60 10.67 -8.52
N GLY A 608 -1.57 10.45 -7.69
CA GLY A 608 -0.19 10.71 -8.08
C GLY A 608 0.32 9.83 -9.22
N ALA A 609 -0.09 8.56 -9.25
CA ALA A 609 0.20 7.68 -10.37
C ALA A 609 -0.50 8.14 -11.66
N ILE A 610 -1.75 8.58 -11.56
CA ILE A 610 -2.56 9.03 -12.69
C ILE A 610 -2.02 10.35 -13.26
N ASP A 611 -1.75 11.34 -12.40
CA ASP A 611 -1.28 12.66 -12.82
C ASP A 611 0.07 12.59 -13.54
N GLN A 612 1.00 11.76 -13.04
CA GLN A 612 2.28 11.55 -13.71
C GLN A 612 2.14 10.82 -15.05
N ALA A 613 1.17 9.92 -15.18
CA ALA A 613 0.84 9.30 -16.46
C ALA A 613 0.28 10.30 -17.46
N TYR A 614 -0.65 11.17 -17.05
CA TYR A 614 -1.17 12.25 -17.89
C TYR A 614 -0.06 13.18 -18.39
N ARG A 615 0.82 13.63 -17.49
CA ARG A 615 1.96 14.47 -17.85
C ARG A 615 2.85 13.81 -18.90
N ALA A 616 3.31 12.58 -18.62
CA ALA A 616 4.23 11.87 -19.51
C ALA A 616 3.62 11.57 -20.89
N VAL A 617 2.32 11.27 -20.96
CA VAL A 617 1.62 11.05 -22.23
C VAL A 617 1.48 12.36 -23.02
N ALA A 618 1.20 13.47 -22.35
CA ALA A 618 1.15 14.78 -23.00
C ALA A 618 2.51 15.15 -23.62
N GLU A 619 3.61 14.92 -22.91
CA GLU A 619 4.97 15.09 -23.41
C GLU A 619 5.28 14.15 -24.58
N ALA A 620 4.84 12.89 -24.52
CA ALA A 620 5.07 11.89 -25.57
C ALA A 620 4.31 12.16 -26.87
N LEU A 621 3.21 12.91 -26.80
CA LEU A 621 2.35 13.27 -27.94
C LEU A 621 2.68 14.63 -28.57
N ALA A 622 3.41 15.49 -27.84
CA ALA A 622 3.97 16.74 -28.35
C ALA A 622 5.06 16.46 -29.40
#